data_AF-C3MJM3-F1
#
_entry.id   AF-C3MJM3-F1
#
_cell.length_a   1.000
_cell.length_b   1.000
_cell.length_c   1.000
_cell.angle_alpha   90.00
_cell.angle_beta   90.00
_cell.angle_gamma   90.00
#
_symmetry.space_group_name_H-M   'P 1'
#
loop_
_entity.id
_entity.type
_entity.pdbx_description
1 polymer ?
#
loop_
_entity_poly.entity_id
_entity_poly.type
_entity_poly.pdbx_seq_one_letter_code
_entity_poly.pdbx_strand_id
1 'polypeptide(L)'
;MKVRASIADMLAVLAMTTNIEPKKLRRAEATNIGAILGLFIFILIGIVLLPVIVSQVNNLTSGTAPAVTGTNATLLQLVPLFYILVLIIVPAVVAYKIYKD
;
A
#
# COMPACT_ATOMS: atom_id res chain seq x y z
N MET A 1 9.49 -50.59 -38.83
CA MET A 1 9.35 -49.21 -38.35
C MET A 1 8.66 -49.25 -36.99
N LYS A 2 9.19 -48.54 -35.98
CA LYS A 2 8.86 -48.71 -34.55
C LYS A 2 7.41 -48.28 -34.24
N VAL A 3 6.56 -49.22 -33.81
CA VAL A 3 5.29 -48.90 -33.15
C VAL A 3 5.48 -49.14 -31.66
N ARG A 4 6.07 -48.17 -30.98
CA ARG A 4 6.01 -48.07 -29.51
C ARG A 4 5.60 -46.64 -29.23
N ALA A 5 4.30 -46.41 -29.07
CA ALA A 5 3.81 -45.15 -28.53
C ALA A 5 4.41 -45.00 -27.13
N SER A 6 5.06 -43.87 -26.88
CA SER A 6 5.59 -43.60 -25.56
C SER A 6 4.42 -43.31 -24.62
N ILE A 7 4.57 -43.63 -23.33
CA ILE A 7 3.58 -43.26 -22.31
C ILE A 7 3.27 -41.75 -22.36
N ALA A 8 4.27 -40.93 -22.73
CA ALA A 8 4.10 -39.50 -22.93
C ALA A 8 3.09 -39.15 -24.05
N ASP A 9 3.09 -39.90 -25.16
CA ASP A 9 2.17 -39.65 -26.28
C ASP A 9 0.72 -40.00 -25.89
N MET A 10 0.53 -41.09 -25.16
CA MET A 10 -0.80 -41.49 -24.66
C MET A 10 -1.37 -40.47 -23.66
N LEU A 11 -0.52 -39.90 -22.80
CA LEU A 11 -0.93 -38.85 -21.86
C LEU A 11 -1.34 -37.56 -22.58
N ALA A 12 -0.66 -37.20 -23.66
CA ALA A 12 -1.01 -36.03 -24.47
C ALA A 12 -2.38 -36.20 -25.16
N VAL A 13 -2.66 -37.40 -25.70
CA VAL A 13 -3.97 -37.72 -26.30
C VAL A 13 -5.08 -37.73 -25.24
N LEU A 14 -4.79 -38.23 -24.03
CA LEU A 14 -5.75 -38.20 -22.93
C LEU A 14 -6.07 -36.74 -22.55
N ALA A 15 -5.07 -35.87 -22.43
CA ALA A 15 -5.26 -34.45 -22.12
C ALA A 15 -5.90 -33.63 -23.27
N MET A 16 -5.87 -34.12 -24.51
CA MET A 16 -6.60 -33.50 -25.64
C MET A 16 -8.07 -33.96 -25.71
N THR A 17 -8.37 -35.20 -25.31
CA THR A 17 -9.73 -35.77 -25.34
C THR A 17 -10.54 -35.44 -24.09
N THR A 18 -9.86 -35.27 -22.96
CA THR A 18 -10.44 -34.77 -21.72
C THR A 18 -10.04 -33.31 -21.61
N ASN A 19 -11.00 -32.38 -21.52
CA ASN A 19 -10.76 -30.92 -21.47
C ASN A 19 -10.14 -30.46 -20.13
N ILE A 20 -9.19 -31.23 -19.62
CA ILE A 20 -8.31 -30.91 -18.50
C ILE A 20 -7.13 -30.14 -19.07
N GLU A 21 -7.36 -28.86 -19.33
CA GLU A 21 -6.24 -27.93 -19.42
C GLU A 21 -5.40 -28.10 -18.16
N PRO A 22 -4.06 -28.22 -18.26
CA PRO A 22 -3.22 -28.26 -17.08
C PRO A 22 -3.49 -26.96 -16.31
N LYS A 23 -4.17 -27.07 -15.17
CA LYS A 23 -4.51 -25.95 -14.30
C LYS A 23 -3.21 -25.24 -13.97
N LYS A 24 -2.91 -24.16 -14.68
CA LYS A 24 -1.80 -23.27 -14.39
C LYS A 24 -2.00 -22.86 -12.95
N LEU A 25 -1.17 -23.38 -12.06
CA LEU A 25 -1.09 -22.91 -10.69
C LEU A 25 -0.76 -21.43 -10.82
N ARG A 26 -1.79 -20.57 -10.68
CA ARG A 26 -1.61 -19.11 -10.57
C ARG A 26 -0.56 -18.96 -9.49
N ARG A 27 0.63 -18.46 -9.88
CA ARG A 27 1.68 -18.11 -8.94
C ARG A 27 0.99 -17.39 -7.80
N ALA A 28 1.07 -17.97 -6.60
CA ALA A 28 0.61 -17.32 -5.39
C ALA A 28 1.14 -15.89 -5.49
N GLU A 29 0.20 -14.94 -5.46
CA GLU A 29 0.44 -13.52 -5.64
C GLU A 29 1.76 -13.19 -4.97
N ALA A 30 2.72 -12.68 -5.74
CA ALA A 30 3.88 -12.07 -5.13
C ALA A 30 3.30 -10.86 -4.38
N THR A 31 2.95 -11.05 -3.11
CA THR A 31 2.56 -9.99 -2.21
C THR A 31 3.50 -8.84 -2.49
N ASN A 32 2.96 -7.66 -2.82
CA ASN A 32 3.74 -6.49 -3.16
C ASN A 32 4.54 -6.03 -1.93
N ILE A 33 5.60 -6.78 -1.58
CA ILE A 33 6.42 -6.61 -0.38
C ILE A 33 7.00 -5.20 -0.36
N GLY A 34 7.38 -4.67 -1.53
CA GLY A 34 7.80 -3.27 -1.68
C GLY A 34 6.72 -2.27 -1.26
N ALA A 35 5.45 -2.49 -1.64
CA ALA A 35 4.35 -1.62 -1.25
C ALA A 35 4.05 -1.71 0.25
N ILE A 36 4.05 -2.92 0.81
CA ILE A 36 3.80 -3.13 2.25
C ILE A 36 4.93 -2.52 3.09
N LEU A 37 6.19 -2.76 2.74
CA LEU A 37 7.34 -2.15 3.43
C LEU A 37 7.34 -0.63 3.30
N GLY A 38 7.01 -0.09 2.12
CA GLY A 38 6.87 1.34 1.91
C GLY A 38 5.77 1.96 2.80
N LEU A 39 4.62 1.30 2.91
CA LEU A 39 3.54 1.73 3.82
C LEU A 39 3.97 1.69 5.28
N PHE A 40 4.65 0.63 5.69
CA PHE A 40 5.12 0.50 7.06
C PHE A 40 6.08 1.64 7.44
N ILE A 41 7.05 1.94 6.58
CA ILE A 41 8.00 3.04 6.80
C ILE A 41 7.27 4.39 6.80
N PHE A 42 6.35 4.60 5.85
CA PHE A 42 5.56 5.83 5.79
C PHE A 42 4.77 6.08 7.08
N ILE A 43 4.08 5.05 7.59
CA ILE A 43 3.33 5.15 8.84
C ILE A 43 4.26 5.41 10.02
N LEU A 44 5.39 4.71 10.10
CA LEU A 44 6.36 4.87 11.19
C LEU A 44 6.91 6.30 11.22
N ILE A 45 7.41 6.79 10.09
CA ILE A 45 7.90 8.17 9.99
C ILE A 45 6.77 9.17 10.27
N GLY A 46 5.58 8.91 9.72
CA GLY A 46 4.43 9.77 9.89
C GLY A 46 4.03 9.98 11.35
N ILE A 47 3.97 8.89 12.11
CA ILE A 47 3.65 8.92 13.54
C ILE A 47 4.74 9.62 14.35
N VAL A 48 6.02 9.37 14.03
CA VAL A 48 7.16 9.98 14.75
C VAL A 48 7.24 11.49 14.52
N LEU A 49 6.87 11.98 13.34
CA LEU A 49 6.92 13.41 13.02
C LEU A 49 5.73 14.21 13.54
N LEU A 50 4.56 13.57 13.74
CA LEU A 50 3.36 14.24 14.26
C LEU A 50 3.60 15.07 15.53
N PRO A 51 4.26 14.56 16.59
CA PRO A 51 4.53 15.37 17.79
C PRO A 51 5.42 16.59 17.51
N VAL A 52 6.37 16.49 16.59
CA VAL A 52 7.24 17.60 16.19
C VAL A 52 6.42 18.71 15.52
N ILE A 53 5.52 18.34 14.62
CA ILE A 53 4.62 19.28 13.91
C ILE A 53 3.70 19.99 14.90
N VAL A 54 3.04 19.23 15.79
CA VAL A 54 2.14 19.79 16.80
C VAL A 54 2.88 20.76 17.72
N SER A 55 4.07 20.38 18.16
CA SER A 55 4.94 21.24 18.98
C SER A 55 5.26 22.55 18.25
N GLN A 56 5.68 22.47 16.98
CA GLN A 56 6.03 23.65 16.21
C GLN A 56 4.83 24.59 15.96
N VAL A 57 3.66 24.04 15.64
CA VAL A 57 2.44 24.84 15.46
C VAL A 57 2.06 25.53 16.77
N ASN A 58 2.06 24.81 17.89
CA ASN A 58 1.76 25.39 19.20
C ASN A 58 2.73 26.51 19.59
N ASN A 59 4.03 26.33 19.32
CA ASN A 59 5.04 27.35 19.60
C ASN A 59 4.83 28.65 18.80
N LEU A 60 4.25 28.55 17.60
CA LEU A 60 4.04 29.70 16.71
C LEU A 60 2.69 30.39 16.95
N THR A 61 1.66 29.64 17.34
CA THR A 61 0.27 30.15 17.42
C THR A 61 -0.26 30.33 18.82
N SER A 62 0.46 29.88 19.85
CA SER A 62 -0.02 29.87 21.25
C SER A 62 0.92 30.63 22.18
N GLY A 63 0.44 30.94 23.39
CA GLY A 63 1.21 31.64 24.42
C GLY A 63 0.83 33.11 24.59
N THR A 64 1.63 33.85 25.37
CA THR A 64 1.36 35.26 25.72
C THR A 64 1.81 36.26 24.64
N ALA A 65 2.73 35.86 23.77
CA ALA A 65 3.21 36.64 22.62
C ALA A 65 3.43 35.72 21.39
N PRO A 66 2.36 35.22 20.77
CA PRO A 66 2.46 34.31 19.62
C PRO A 66 3.10 35.00 18.42
N ALA A 67 3.92 34.27 17.68
CA ALA A 67 4.62 34.78 16.49
C ALA A 67 3.69 34.96 15.29
N VAL A 68 2.59 34.19 15.23
CA VAL A 68 1.58 34.26 14.15
C VAL A 68 0.21 34.46 14.77
N THR A 69 -0.54 35.44 14.25
CA THR A 69 -1.90 35.79 14.72
C THR A 69 -2.90 35.91 13.57
N GLY A 70 -4.19 36.06 13.89
CA GLY A 70 -5.26 36.24 12.92
C GLY A 70 -5.52 34.99 12.07
N THR A 71 -5.97 35.18 10.82
CA THR A 71 -6.33 34.08 9.89
C THR A 71 -5.17 33.14 9.60
N ASN A 72 -3.92 33.62 9.64
CA ASN A 72 -2.76 32.76 9.42
C ASN A 72 -2.59 31.77 10.57
N ALA A 73 -2.85 32.18 11.80
CA ALA A 73 -2.80 31.29 12.95
C ALA A 73 -3.84 30.17 12.87
N THR A 74 -5.06 30.49 12.41
CA THR A 74 -6.11 29.47 12.23
C THR A 74 -5.76 28.48 11.13
N LEU A 75 -5.14 28.91 10.03
CA LEU A 75 -4.62 28.01 8.99
C LEU A 75 -3.49 27.12 9.52
N LEU A 76 -2.55 27.66 10.29
CA LEU A 76 -1.47 26.88 10.91
C LEU A 76 -2.02 25.83 11.90
N GLN A 77 -3.05 26.18 12.67
CA GLN A 77 -3.72 25.26 13.60
C GLN A 77 -4.41 24.08 12.90
N LEU A 78 -4.76 24.20 11.61
CA LEU A 78 -5.32 23.11 10.81
C LEU A 78 -4.25 22.15 10.26
N VAL A 79 -2.97 22.53 10.24
CA VAL A 79 -1.89 21.70 9.68
C VAL A 79 -1.79 20.33 10.35
N PRO A 80 -1.85 20.18 11.69
CA PRO A 80 -1.83 18.86 12.32
C PRO A 80 -3.00 17.98 11.89
N LEU A 81 -4.19 18.55 11.74
CA LEU A 81 -5.37 17.82 11.29
C LEU A 81 -5.19 17.36 9.84
N PHE A 82 -4.77 18.24 8.94
CA PHE A 82 -4.51 17.90 7.55
C PHE A 82 -3.43 16.80 7.43
N TYR A 83 -2.40 16.85 8.27
CA TYR A 83 -1.37 15.82 8.33
C TYR A 83 -1.93 14.44 8.68
N ILE A 84 -2.79 14.36 9.70
CA ILE A 84 -3.46 13.11 10.09
C ILE A 84 -4.35 12.58 8.96
N LEU A 85 -5.06 13.45 8.25
CA LEU A 85 -5.86 13.05 7.09
C LEU A 85 -4.99 12.40 6.01
N VAL A 86 -3.86 13.00 5.65
CA VAL A 86 -2.92 12.43 4.67
C VAL A 86 -2.36 11.10 5.17
N LEU A 87 -2.00 11.02 6.46
CA LEU A 87 -1.47 9.80 7.07
C LEU A 87 -2.45 8.62 6.98
N ILE A 88 -3.76 8.87 6.96
CA ILE A 88 -4.81 7.84 6.81
C ILE A 88 -5.13 7.58 5.34
N ILE A 89 -5.26 8.63 4.53
CA ILE A 89 -5.68 8.52 3.13
C ILE A 89 -4.62 7.77 2.30
N VAL A 90 -3.33 8.02 2.50
CA VAL A 90 -2.27 7.36 1.72
C VAL A 90 -2.28 5.84 1.89
N PRO A 91 -2.28 5.27 3.11
CA PRO A 91 -2.47 3.84 3.32
C PRO A 91 -3.76 3.29 2.71
N ALA A 92 -4.87 4.03 2.85
CA ALA A 92 -6.15 3.60 2.30
C ALA A 92 -6.11 3.50 0.76
N VAL A 93 -5.49 4.46 0.08
CA VAL A 93 -5.35 4.47 -1.38
C VAL A 93 -4.44 3.34 -1.85
N VAL A 94 -3.31 3.08 -1.17
CA VAL A 94 -2.40 1.99 -1.55
C VAL A 94 -3.07 0.64 -1.33
N ALA A 95 -3.76 0.45 -0.20
CA ALA A 95 -4.53 -0.76 0.07
C ALA A 95 -5.63 -0.98 -0.98
N TYR A 96 -6.34 0.09 -1.37
CA TYR A 96 -7.36 0.02 -2.41
C TYR A 96 -6.78 -0.39 -3.77
N LYS A 97 -5.61 0.14 -4.14
CA LYS A 97 -4.91 -0.26 -5.36
C LYS A 97 -4.53 -1.75 -5.33
N ILE A 98 -3.95 -2.23 -4.23
CA ILE A 98 -3.59 -3.64 -4.06
C ILE A 98 -4.81 -4.56 -4.13
N TYR A 99 -5.97 -4.14 -3.60
CA TYR A 99 -7.20 -4.95 -3.66
C TYR A 99 -7.80 -5.02 -5.08
N LYS A 100 -7.65 -3.96 -5.87
CA LYS A 100 -8.22 -3.88 -7.22
C LYS A 100 -7.36 -4.56 -8.28
N ASP A 101 -6.05 -4.60 -8.08
CA ASP A 101 -5.09 -5.30 -8.94
C ASP A 101 -5.19 -6.83 -8.76
#